data_AF-A0A3N2KK34-F1
#
_entry.id   AF-A0A3N2KK34-F1
#
_cell.length_a   1.000
_cell.length_b   1.000
_cell.length_c   1.000
_cell.angle_alpha   90.00
_cell.angle_beta   90.00
_cell.angle_gamma   90.00
#
_symmetry.space_group_name_H-M   'P 1'
#
loop_
_entity.id
_entity.type
_entity.pdbx_description
1 polymer ?
#
loop_
_entity_poly.entity_id
_entity_poly.type
_entity_poly.pdbx_seq_one_letter_code
_entity_poly.pdbx_strand_id
1 'polypeptide(L)'
;MTLKRFGHIALCLLAGLTGISCDGDRNADTPDPIPAEKMVNLTFSVVAPDAVRQSESRALVTTPDKDNYFEREASKYEKIHTLRIIILRPGTDFQGKPVKDSDGNEIINPDTNKPYDKVVEHNRFFTFNENGVVRYDDMNIKVHGGENKTIYILANEESINANLPAGETVNLSSLTPDSPYTADYIENIQIPAGTNGILYDNTNESGAHYIPMSEVYRDVYIEMPETPELREQKVGPFFITRAAVKFSFNIKSDYGEGLYLKSLTFNSLADREYFLPKSTVYSPAKPTFHKDGNSGSTDGSKKTSDTGDTSIDPDLSGRFITKYDIPEDAKHSPFTFKFDGDSVDLKDKTKQISLPIYFCESKFGLPFNGQPEADGKPYSVELVLHTKFGDQTIVATSEKLTLDNLPILPRNTHVKINIDLVVNKATVELVPYTGIKLEPDFGIDRK
;
A
#
# COMPACT_ATOMS: atom_id res chain seq x y z
N MET A 1 -53.17 18.30 56.46
CA MET A 1 -54.32 17.37 56.38
C MET A 1 -54.19 16.57 55.09
N THR A 2 -54.01 15.24 55.19
CA THR A 2 -54.36 14.15 54.23
C THR A 2 -54.15 14.35 52.70
N LEU A 3 -53.70 13.40 51.87
CA LEU A 3 -53.18 12.04 51.94
C LEU A 3 -52.83 11.67 50.46
N LYS A 4 -51.65 11.08 50.21
CA LYS A 4 -51.29 10.06 49.18
C LYS A 4 -51.86 10.10 47.73
N ARG A 5 -50.91 10.20 46.77
CA ARG A 5 -50.49 9.18 45.76
C ARG A 5 -51.47 8.60 44.69
N PHE A 6 -50.96 8.62 43.45
CA PHE A 6 -51.03 7.61 42.35
C PHE A 6 -52.27 7.51 41.44
N GLY A 7 -52.01 7.24 40.15
CA GLY A 7 -52.84 6.33 39.33
C GLY A 7 -53.11 6.76 37.89
N HIS A 8 -52.49 6.06 36.93
CA HIS A 8 -52.79 6.07 35.49
C HIS A 8 -54.20 5.50 35.17
N ILE A 9 -54.73 5.78 33.95
CA ILE A 9 -55.24 4.81 32.94
C ILE A 9 -56.39 5.38 32.06
N ALA A 10 -56.11 5.38 30.74
CA ALA A 10 -56.91 5.01 29.56
C ALA A 10 -58.32 5.55 29.24
N LEU A 11 -58.49 5.84 27.94
CA LEU A 11 -59.26 5.03 26.96
C LEU A 11 -60.23 5.88 26.14
N CYS A 12 -60.16 5.77 24.80
CA CYS A 12 -61.35 5.53 23.97
C CYS A 12 -60.92 5.05 22.57
N LEU A 13 -61.62 4.01 22.13
CA LEU A 13 -61.36 3.12 20.99
C LEU A 13 -62.74 2.87 20.32
N LEU A 14 -62.75 2.54 19.02
CA LEU A 14 -63.87 2.10 18.14
C LEU A 14 -64.81 3.19 17.57
N ALA A 15 -65.37 3.11 16.35
CA ALA A 15 -65.22 2.27 15.15
C ALA A 15 -66.17 2.76 14.01
N GLY A 16 -65.94 2.34 12.75
CA GLY A 16 -66.86 2.34 11.59
C GLY A 16 -66.20 2.79 10.27
N LEU A 17 -65.74 1.97 9.29
CA LEU A 17 -66.44 1.10 8.30
C LEU A 17 -67.60 1.85 7.59
N THR A 18 -67.73 2.04 6.26
CA THR A 18 -67.29 1.43 4.98
C THR A 18 -67.37 2.50 3.87
N GLY A 19 -66.50 2.58 2.85
CA GLY A 19 -66.61 1.86 1.57
C GLY A 19 -66.94 2.80 0.39
N ILE A 20 -66.09 2.82 -0.66
CA ILE A 20 -66.45 2.75 -2.09
C ILE A 20 -65.17 2.31 -2.83
N SER A 21 -65.31 1.18 -3.52
CA SER A 21 -64.42 0.58 -4.48
C SER A 21 -64.66 1.20 -5.86
N CYS A 22 -63.60 1.40 -6.64
CA CYS A 22 -63.66 1.21 -8.09
C CYS A 22 -62.43 0.39 -8.49
N ASP A 23 -62.68 -0.90 -8.72
CA ASP A 23 -61.84 -1.83 -9.47
C ASP A 23 -61.74 -1.37 -10.93
N GLY A 24 -60.58 -1.59 -11.54
CA GLY A 24 -60.32 -1.27 -12.94
C GLY A 24 -59.00 -1.88 -13.42
N ASP A 25 -59.06 -3.17 -13.72
CA ASP A 25 -58.16 -3.95 -14.58
C ASP A 25 -56.65 -3.94 -14.32
N ARG A 26 -56.23 -5.00 -13.62
CA ARG A 26 -54.90 -5.59 -13.72
C ARG A 26 -54.70 -6.17 -15.12
N ASN A 27 -54.14 -5.38 -16.02
CA ASN A 27 -53.36 -5.96 -17.13
C ASN A 27 -52.01 -6.40 -16.59
N ALA A 28 -51.92 -7.70 -16.32
CA ALA A 28 -50.66 -8.42 -16.19
C ALA A 28 -50.09 -8.62 -17.61
N ASP A 29 -49.29 -7.68 -18.12
CA ASP A 29 -48.26 -7.95 -19.15
C ASP A 29 -47.42 -6.72 -19.55
N THR A 30 -46.97 -5.94 -18.58
CA THR A 30 -45.75 -5.14 -18.76
C THR A 30 -44.79 -5.57 -17.67
N PRO A 31 -43.65 -6.20 -18.00
CA PRO A 31 -42.59 -6.39 -17.02
C PRO A 31 -42.26 -5.02 -16.46
N ASP A 32 -42.34 -4.88 -15.13
CA ASP A 32 -41.81 -3.69 -14.47
C ASP A 32 -40.39 -3.42 -14.98
N PRO A 33 -40.02 -2.15 -15.22
CA PRO A 33 -38.65 -1.81 -15.58
C PRO A 33 -37.73 -2.34 -14.48
N ILE A 34 -36.62 -2.95 -14.91
CA ILE A 34 -35.61 -3.60 -14.06
C ILE A 34 -35.41 -2.79 -12.75
N PRO A 35 -35.72 -3.35 -11.56
CA PRO A 35 -35.69 -2.58 -10.32
C PRO A 35 -34.24 -2.24 -9.95
N ALA A 36 -33.98 -0.99 -9.55
CA ALA A 36 -32.74 -0.46 -8.98
C ALA A 36 -31.80 -1.56 -8.45
N GLU A 37 -30.95 -2.08 -9.33
CA GLU A 37 -30.32 -3.38 -9.15
C GLU A 37 -29.25 -3.33 -8.06
N LYS A 38 -29.47 -4.02 -6.94
CA LYS A 38 -28.46 -4.77 -6.17
C LYS A 38 -27.12 -4.06 -5.87
N MET A 39 -27.17 -2.76 -5.56
CA MET A 39 -26.00 -1.96 -5.19
C MET A 39 -25.61 -2.16 -3.72
N VAL A 40 -24.31 -2.15 -3.47
CA VAL A 40 -23.66 -2.30 -2.16
C VAL A 40 -22.80 -1.08 -1.88
N ASN A 41 -22.88 -0.52 -0.69
CA ASN A 41 -21.93 0.46 -0.17
C ASN A 41 -20.74 -0.29 0.43
N LEU A 42 -19.56 -0.09 -0.16
CA LEU A 42 -18.31 -0.61 0.38
C LEU A 42 -17.68 0.39 1.32
N THR A 43 -17.38 -0.06 2.53
CA THR A 43 -16.49 0.65 3.45
C THR A 43 -15.13 -0.01 3.42
N PHE A 44 -14.09 0.77 3.13
CA PHE A 44 -12.71 0.31 3.06
C PHE A 44 -12.00 0.47 4.40
N SER A 45 -11.26 -0.56 4.81
CA SER A 45 -10.22 -0.42 5.84
C SER A 45 -8.86 -0.62 5.17
N VAL A 46 -8.06 0.44 5.07
CA VAL A 46 -6.72 0.43 4.47
C VAL A 46 -5.67 0.55 5.58
N VAL A 47 -4.51 -0.09 5.49
CA VAL A 47 -3.55 -0.19 6.59
C VAL A 47 -2.26 0.67 6.31
N ALA A 48 -2.01 1.86 6.92
CA ALA A 48 -0.75 2.67 6.79
C ALA A 48 -0.41 3.77 7.88
N PRO A 49 0.75 3.74 8.61
CA PRO A 49 1.06 3.88 10.09
C PRO A 49 0.59 5.12 10.93
N ASP A 50 0.05 4.83 12.14
CA ASP A 50 -0.02 5.62 13.38
C ASP A 50 -0.75 4.77 14.48
N ALA A 51 -0.23 4.75 15.71
CA ALA A 51 -0.76 4.08 16.93
C ALA A 51 -0.50 2.55 17.14
N VAL A 52 0.63 2.18 17.78
CA VAL A 52 0.75 1.32 19.00
C VAL A 52 2.16 1.49 19.60
N ARG A 53 2.28 1.59 20.94
CA ARG A 53 3.53 1.86 21.70
C ARG A 53 4.52 0.67 21.72
N GLN A 54 5.81 1.06 21.75
CA GLN A 54 7.05 0.27 21.92
C GLN A 54 7.55 -0.51 20.70
N SER A 55 8.80 -0.25 20.33
CA SER A 55 9.62 -0.99 19.37
C SER A 55 10.68 -1.78 20.13
N GLU A 56 10.76 -3.09 19.93
CA GLU A 56 11.89 -3.92 20.36
C GLU A 56 12.77 -4.30 19.16
N SER A 57 14.08 -4.31 19.36
CA SER A 57 15.10 -4.61 18.34
C SER A 57 15.64 -6.03 18.50
N ARG A 58 15.48 -6.90 17.50
CA ARG A 58 16.14 -8.22 17.43
C ARG A 58 16.52 -8.57 16.00
N ALA A 59 17.53 -9.42 15.83
CA ALA A 59 18.10 -9.79 14.54
C ALA A 59 17.22 -10.76 13.74
N LEU A 60 17.19 -10.61 12.41
CA LEU A 60 16.73 -11.58 11.39
C LEU A 60 15.45 -12.34 11.80
N VAL A 61 14.34 -11.62 11.88
CA VAL A 61 13.02 -12.24 12.03
C VAL A 61 12.46 -12.58 10.64
N THR A 62 12.14 -13.86 10.43
CA THR A 62 11.55 -14.40 9.19
C THR A 62 10.06 -14.74 9.34
N THR A 63 9.51 -14.52 10.54
CA THR A 63 8.12 -14.80 10.92
C THR A 63 7.62 -13.64 11.76
N PRO A 64 6.62 -12.85 11.32
CA PRO A 64 6.08 -11.79 12.15
C PRO A 64 5.46 -12.39 13.42
N ASP A 65 5.74 -11.79 14.57
CA ASP A 65 5.08 -12.10 15.82
C ASP A 65 4.22 -10.90 16.28
N LYS A 66 3.52 -11.09 17.41
CA LYS A 66 2.63 -10.07 18.00
C LYS A 66 3.40 -8.89 18.61
N ASP A 67 4.74 -8.90 18.61
CA ASP A 67 5.59 -7.93 19.28
C ASP A 67 6.12 -6.84 18.33
N ASN A 68 5.50 -6.68 17.14
CA ASN A 68 5.68 -5.57 16.20
C ASN A 68 7.14 -5.29 15.78
N TYR A 69 7.67 -6.16 14.92
CA TYR A 69 8.99 -6.06 14.27
C TYR A 69 9.16 -4.89 13.27
N PHE A 70 8.29 -3.89 13.30
CA PHE A 70 8.16 -2.93 12.21
C PHE A 70 8.53 -1.51 12.63
N GLU A 71 9.14 -0.78 11.69
CA GLU A 71 9.53 0.60 11.95
C GLU A 71 8.35 1.56 11.74
N ARG A 72 8.31 2.60 12.59
CA ARG A 72 7.43 3.76 12.40
C ARG A 72 7.98 4.70 11.33
N GLU A 73 7.13 5.60 10.87
CA GLU A 73 7.53 6.68 10.01
C GLU A 73 8.61 7.56 10.66
N ALA A 74 9.68 7.88 9.92
CA ALA A 74 10.69 8.82 10.42
C ALA A 74 10.33 10.29 10.20
N SER A 75 9.35 10.57 9.32
CA SER A 75 8.88 11.92 9.01
C SER A 75 7.44 11.90 8.50
N LYS A 76 6.80 13.08 8.44
CA LYS A 76 5.47 13.26 7.84
C LYS A 76 5.39 12.78 6.38
N TYR A 77 6.52 12.81 5.66
CA TYR A 77 6.59 12.40 4.26
C TYR A 77 6.53 10.89 4.05
N GLU A 78 6.73 10.11 5.12
CA GLU A 78 6.53 8.66 5.10
C GLU A 78 5.07 8.28 5.43
N LYS A 79 4.16 9.24 5.70
CA LYS A 79 2.73 9.01 5.98
C LYS A 79 1.87 9.02 4.71
N ILE A 80 0.65 8.49 4.78
CA ILE A 80 -0.38 8.73 3.76
C ILE A 80 -0.84 10.18 3.86
N HIS A 81 -0.72 10.91 2.76
CA HIS A 81 -1.26 12.26 2.60
C HIS A 81 -2.44 12.30 1.62
N THR A 82 -2.39 11.44 0.60
CA THR A 82 -3.46 11.25 -0.38
C THR A 82 -3.70 9.77 -0.61
N LEU A 83 -4.93 9.39 -0.97
CA LEU A 83 -5.31 8.02 -1.31
C LEU A 83 -6.23 8.03 -2.51
N ARG A 84 -5.92 7.23 -3.53
CA ARG A 84 -6.80 6.90 -4.62
C ARG A 84 -7.24 5.45 -4.52
N ILE A 85 -8.55 5.24 -4.66
CA ILE A 85 -9.15 3.92 -4.81
C ILE A 85 -9.74 3.83 -6.20
N ILE A 86 -9.21 2.91 -7.02
CA ILE A 86 -9.76 2.59 -8.33
C ILE A 86 -10.36 1.20 -8.25
N ILE A 87 -11.65 1.10 -8.58
CA ILE A 87 -12.40 -0.15 -8.59
C ILE A 87 -12.73 -0.48 -10.04
N LEU A 88 -12.24 -1.62 -10.52
CA LEU A 88 -12.63 -2.20 -11.79
C LEU A 88 -13.61 -3.34 -11.56
N ARG A 89 -14.67 -3.36 -12.37
CA ARG A 89 -15.60 -4.47 -12.45
C ARG A 89 -15.38 -5.28 -13.74
N PRO A 90 -15.87 -6.53 -13.82
CA PRO A 90 -15.90 -7.26 -15.09
C PRO A 90 -16.73 -6.49 -16.12
N GLY A 91 -16.39 -6.56 -17.40
CA GLY A 91 -17.21 -5.92 -18.43
C GLY A 91 -18.51 -6.67 -18.75
N THR A 92 -18.80 -7.77 -18.07
CA THR A 92 -20.13 -8.37 -18.03
C THR A 92 -20.74 -8.32 -16.64
N ASP A 93 -22.05 -8.16 -16.58
CA ASP A 93 -22.84 -8.27 -15.34
C ASP A 93 -22.91 -9.71 -14.82
N PHE A 94 -23.62 -9.90 -13.70
CA PHE A 94 -23.79 -11.21 -13.07
C PHE A 94 -24.63 -12.20 -13.91
N GLN A 95 -25.36 -11.72 -14.92
CA GLN A 95 -26.07 -12.55 -15.91
C GLN A 95 -25.22 -12.83 -17.16
N GLY A 96 -23.99 -12.32 -17.23
CA GLY A 96 -23.09 -12.47 -18.37
C GLY A 96 -23.39 -11.54 -19.55
N LYS A 97 -24.20 -10.50 -19.36
CA LYS A 97 -24.48 -9.48 -20.39
C LYS A 97 -23.47 -8.34 -20.29
N PRO A 98 -23.19 -7.60 -21.38
CA PRO A 98 -22.32 -6.43 -21.32
C PRO A 98 -22.79 -5.44 -20.25
N VAL A 99 -21.86 -4.90 -19.46
CA VAL A 99 -22.16 -3.78 -18.56
C VAL A 99 -22.58 -2.55 -19.36
N LYS A 100 -23.36 -1.69 -18.73
CA LYS A 100 -23.90 -0.48 -19.36
C LYS A 100 -23.32 0.77 -18.74
N ASP A 101 -23.18 1.81 -19.55
CA ASP A 101 -22.82 3.15 -19.10
C ASP A 101 -24.00 3.83 -18.38
N SER A 102 -23.76 5.02 -17.84
CA SER A 102 -24.79 5.85 -17.19
C SER A 102 -25.99 6.19 -18.06
N ASP A 103 -25.85 6.14 -19.39
CA ASP A 103 -26.91 6.40 -20.36
C ASP A 103 -27.67 5.13 -20.76
N GLY A 104 -27.23 3.96 -20.28
CA GLY A 104 -27.83 2.65 -20.53
C GLY A 104 -27.32 1.93 -21.78
N ASN A 105 -26.27 2.43 -22.42
CA ASN A 105 -25.65 1.78 -23.59
C ASN A 105 -24.66 0.70 -23.16
N GLU A 106 -24.58 -0.38 -23.92
CA GLU A 106 -23.62 -1.45 -23.67
C GLU A 106 -22.18 -0.99 -23.92
N ILE A 107 -21.30 -1.25 -22.95
CA ILE A 107 -19.87 -0.94 -23.02
C ILE A 107 -19.16 -2.12 -23.68
N ILE A 108 -19.03 -2.06 -25.00
CA ILE A 108 -18.42 -3.10 -25.82
C ILE A 108 -17.30 -2.54 -26.68
N ASN A 109 -16.32 -3.38 -26.99
CA ASN A 109 -15.26 -3.05 -27.92
C ASN A 109 -15.85 -2.98 -29.35
N PRO A 110 -15.74 -1.85 -30.05
CA PRO A 110 -16.38 -1.66 -31.36
C PRO A 110 -15.79 -2.53 -32.47
N ASP A 111 -14.52 -2.94 -32.33
CA ASP A 111 -13.83 -3.75 -33.34
C ASP A 111 -14.19 -5.23 -33.21
N THR A 112 -14.45 -5.70 -31.99
CA THR A 112 -14.72 -7.12 -31.71
C THR A 112 -16.19 -7.42 -31.41
N ASN A 113 -17.00 -6.39 -31.17
CA ASN A 113 -18.39 -6.48 -30.71
C ASN A 113 -18.55 -7.39 -29.48
N LYS A 114 -17.56 -7.35 -28.58
CA LYS A 114 -17.52 -8.10 -27.33
C LYS A 114 -17.40 -7.14 -26.15
N PRO A 115 -17.89 -7.51 -24.96
CA PRO A 115 -17.58 -6.78 -23.74
C PRO A 115 -16.07 -6.62 -23.55
N TYR A 116 -15.66 -5.50 -22.97
CA TYR A 116 -14.29 -5.36 -22.46
C TYR A 116 -14.09 -6.31 -21.27
N ASP A 117 -12.84 -6.69 -20.98
CA ASP A 117 -12.57 -7.57 -19.83
C ASP A 117 -12.85 -6.87 -18.50
N LYS A 118 -12.49 -5.59 -18.41
CA LYS A 118 -12.65 -4.75 -17.22
C LYS A 118 -13.14 -3.35 -17.61
N VAL A 119 -14.00 -2.81 -16.78
CA VAL A 119 -14.53 -1.44 -16.88
C VAL A 119 -14.29 -0.72 -15.56
N VAL A 120 -13.93 0.56 -15.63
CA VAL A 120 -13.74 1.40 -14.44
C VAL A 120 -15.11 1.64 -13.81
N GLU A 121 -15.33 1.14 -12.61
CA GLU A 121 -16.56 1.40 -11.87
C GLU A 121 -16.42 2.67 -11.02
N HIS A 122 -15.27 2.82 -10.36
CA HIS A 122 -14.96 4.00 -9.56
C HIS A 122 -13.49 4.39 -9.66
N ASN A 123 -13.26 5.69 -9.56
CA ASN A 123 -11.95 6.29 -9.36
C ASN A 123 -12.11 7.44 -8.36
N ARG A 124 -11.86 7.16 -7.08
CA ARG A 124 -12.07 8.10 -5.97
C ARG A 124 -10.74 8.55 -5.40
N PHE A 125 -10.58 9.86 -5.21
CA PHE A 125 -9.38 10.47 -4.67
C PHE A 125 -9.69 11.18 -3.36
N PHE A 126 -8.95 10.84 -2.32
CA PHE A 126 -9.11 11.32 -0.95
C PHE A 126 -7.85 12.05 -0.50
N THR A 127 -8.03 13.07 0.33
CA THR A 127 -6.93 13.82 0.95
C THR A 127 -7.04 13.75 2.46
N PHE A 128 -5.90 13.67 3.14
CA PHE A 128 -5.82 13.52 4.59
C PHE A 128 -5.23 14.78 5.23
N ASN A 129 -5.67 15.09 6.45
CA ASN A 129 -4.99 16.08 7.28
C ASN A 129 -3.72 15.49 7.91
N GLU A 130 -2.97 16.32 8.63
CA GLU A 130 -1.70 15.93 9.26
C GLU A 130 -1.87 14.81 10.31
N ASN A 131 -3.09 14.63 10.82
CA ASN A 131 -3.45 13.58 11.77
C ASN A 131 -3.95 12.30 11.08
N GLY A 132 -3.85 12.20 9.75
CA GLY A 132 -4.30 11.02 9.01
C GLY A 132 -5.83 10.89 8.90
N VAL A 133 -6.58 11.98 9.13
CA VAL A 133 -8.05 11.99 8.99
C VAL A 133 -8.44 12.49 7.60
N VAL A 134 -9.39 11.80 6.95
CA VAL A 134 -9.95 12.20 5.65
C VAL A 134 -10.57 13.59 5.78
N ARG A 135 -10.16 14.54 4.92
CA ARG A 135 -10.61 15.94 5.00
C ARG A 135 -12.01 16.15 4.40
N TYR A 136 -12.29 15.47 3.30
CA TYR A 136 -13.48 15.63 2.46
C TYR A 136 -13.80 14.27 1.84
N ASP A 137 -15.10 13.92 1.75
CA ASP A 137 -15.68 12.62 1.34
C ASP A 137 -15.75 11.52 2.40
N ASP A 138 -16.87 10.78 2.34
CA ASP A 138 -17.01 9.48 3.00
C ASP A 138 -16.29 8.42 2.17
N MET A 139 -15.52 7.54 2.81
CA MET A 139 -14.89 6.37 2.15
C MET A 139 -15.89 5.25 1.82
N ASN A 140 -17.18 5.60 1.70
CA ASN A 140 -18.25 4.71 1.29
C ASN A 140 -18.44 4.80 -0.22
N ILE A 141 -18.13 3.71 -0.92
CA ILE A 141 -18.21 3.66 -2.38
C ILE A 141 -19.33 2.70 -2.79
N LYS A 142 -20.33 3.21 -3.50
CA LYS A 142 -21.49 2.43 -3.95
C LYS A 142 -21.16 1.66 -5.22
N VAL A 143 -21.10 0.33 -5.14
CA VAL A 143 -20.71 -0.59 -6.22
C VAL A 143 -21.79 -1.62 -6.50
N HIS A 144 -21.67 -2.33 -7.62
CA HIS A 144 -22.53 -3.48 -7.96
C HIS A 144 -22.10 -4.73 -7.18
N GLY A 145 -23.06 -5.44 -6.59
CA GLY A 145 -22.82 -6.72 -5.91
C GLY A 145 -22.97 -7.93 -6.84
N GLY A 146 -22.46 -9.08 -6.39
CA GLY A 146 -22.52 -10.36 -7.09
C GLY A 146 -21.36 -10.62 -8.06
N GLU A 147 -20.30 -9.81 -8.00
CA GLU A 147 -19.19 -9.85 -8.97
C GLU A 147 -17.82 -9.68 -8.31
N ASN A 148 -16.79 -10.19 -9.00
CA ASN A 148 -15.38 -10.08 -8.60
C ASN A 148 -14.78 -8.78 -9.13
N LYS A 149 -14.24 -7.97 -8.22
CA LYS A 149 -13.65 -6.67 -8.54
C LYS A 149 -12.14 -6.68 -8.43
N THR A 150 -11.49 -5.82 -9.23
CA THR A 150 -10.07 -5.47 -9.02
C THR A 150 -10.02 -4.12 -8.34
N ILE A 151 -9.31 -4.02 -7.22
CA ILE A 151 -9.22 -2.81 -6.40
C ILE A 151 -7.75 -2.38 -6.33
N TYR A 152 -7.44 -1.22 -6.90
CA TYR A 152 -6.17 -0.54 -6.72
C TYR A 152 -6.27 0.44 -5.56
N ILE A 153 -5.27 0.43 -4.70
CA ILE A 153 -5.17 1.30 -3.54
C ILE A 153 -3.82 2.00 -3.65
N LEU A 154 -3.84 3.29 -3.95
CA LEU A 154 -2.68 4.06 -4.37
C LEU A 154 -2.56 5.29 -3.46
N ALA A 155 -1.51 5.39 -2.67
CA ALA A 155 -1.28 6.53 -1.80
C ALA A 155 -0.12 7.38 -2.30
N ASN A 156 -0.22 8.70 -2.09
CA ASN A 156 0.83 9.66 -2.45
C ASN A 156 1.29 9.57 -3.91
N GLU A 157 0.39 9.19 -4.81
CA GLU A 157 0.67 8.90 -6.22
C GLU A 157 1.25 10.10 -7.00
N GLU A 158 1.00 11.33 -6.54
CA GLU A 158 1.52 12.54 -7.19
C GLU A 158 3.06 12.55 -7.21
N SER A 159 3.69 12.01 -6.17
CA SER A 159 5.15 11.95 -6.06
C SER A 159 5.81 11.05 -7.12
N ILE A 160 5.05 10.22 -7.84
CA ILE A 160 5.56 9.46 -8.99
C ILE A 160 6.07 10.43 -10.05
N ASN A 161 5.31 11.50 -10.31
CA ASN A 161 5.61 12.47 -11.35
C ASN A 161 6.88 13.28 -11.06
N ALA A 162 7.36 13.32 -9.81
CA ALA A 162 8.57 14.05 -9.44
C ALA A 162 9.84 13.49 -10.09
N ASN A 163 9.84 12.20 -10.44
CA ASN A 163 11.00 11.53 -11.01
C ASN A 163 10.87 11.21 -12.51
N LEU A 164 9.69 11.40 -13.10
CA LEU A 164 9.49 11.06 -14.51
C LEU A 164 10.33 11.96 -15.44
N PRO A 165 10.71 11.46 -16.63
CA PRO A 165 11.35 12.28 -17.64
C PRO A 165 10.52 13.52 -18.01
N ALA A 166 11.20 14.60 -18.40
CA ALA A 166 10.53 15.84 -18.76
C ALA A 166 9.51 15.61 -19.90
N GLY A 167 8.25 16.00 -19.65
CA GLY A 167 7.15 15.83 -20.60
C GLY A 167 6.34 14.56 -20.41
N GLU A 168 6.79 13.63 -19.56
CA GLU A 168 5.99 12.47 -19.15
C GLU A 168 5.19 12.78 -17.89
N THR A 169 3.98 12.23 -17.82
CA THR A 169 3.14 12.32 -16.62
C THR A 169 2.25 11.09 -16.50
N VAL A 170 2.11 10.62 -15.27
CA VAL A 170 1.10 9.66 -14.87
C VAL A 170 -0.12 10.46 -14.38
N ASN A 171 -1.23 10.35 -15.13
CA ASN A 171 -2.50 10.97 -14.77
C ASN A 171 -3.58 9.90 -14.57
N LEU A 172 -3.69 9.41 -13.34
CA LEU A 172 -4.68 8.40 -12.98
C LEU A 172 -6.11 8.95 -12.90
N SER A 173 -6.30 10.27 -12.86
CA SER A 173 -7.63 10.89 -12.94
C SER A 173 -8.27 10.76 -14.34
N SER A 174 -7.49 10.34 -15.36
CA SER A 174 -8.00 10.06 -16.70
C SER A 174 -8.87 8.80 -16.78
N LEU A 175 -8.77 7.91 -15.79
CA LEU A 175 -9.62 6.73 -15.68
C LEU A 175 -11.00 7.13 -15.14
N THR A 176 -11.94 7.41 -16.03
CA THR A 176 -13.29 7.84 -15.65
C THR A 176 -14.21 6.64 -15.44
N PRO A 177 -15.21 6.73 -14.54
CA PRO A 177 -16.26 5.72 -14.46
C PRO A 177 -16.87 5.40 -15.82
N ASP A 178 -17.30 4.16 -15.99
CA ASP A 178 -17.87 3.58 -17.21
C ASP A 178 -16.91 3.51 -18.41
N SER A 179 -15.65 3.92 -18.25
CA SER A 179 -14.65 3.76 -19.30
C SER A 179 -14.06 2.34 -19.33
N PRO A 180 -13.77 1.79 -20.52
CA PRO A 180 -12.97 0.57 -20.65
C PRO A 180 -11.61 0.73 -19.99
N TYR A 181 -11.19 -0.27 -19.21
CA TYR A 181 -9.83 -0.29 -18.66
C TYR A 181 -8.88 -0.96 -19.66
N THR A 182 -7.85 -0.23 -20.07
CA THR A 182 -6.74 -0.80 -20.85
C THR A 182 -5.86 -1.64 -19.92
N ALA A 183 -5.74 -2.93 -20.22
CA ALA A 183 -4.87 -3.84 -19.49
C ALA A 183 -3.44 -3.27 -19.39
N ASP A 184 -2.81 -3.52 -18.25
CA ASP A 184 -1.45 -3.12 -17.92
C ASP A 184 -1.17 -1.62 -17.76
N TYR A 185 -2.17 -0.74 -17.83
CA TYR A 185 -1.95 0.71 -17.69
C TYR A 185 -1.34 1.07 -16.33
N ILE A 186 -1.98 0.69 -15.22
CA ILE A 186 -1.45 0.95 -13.87
C ILE A 186 -0.32 -0.03 -13.55
N GLU A 187 -0.43 -1.28 -14.01
CA GLU A 187 0.53 -2.36 -13.69
C GLU A 187 1.92 -2.20 -14.31
N ASN A 188 2.08 -1.32 -15.29
CA ASN A 188 3.36 -1.03 -15.94
C ASN A 188 3.88 0.38 -15.65
N ILE A 189 3.25 1.15 -14.76
CA ILE A 189 3.83 2.42 -14.29
C ILE A 189 5.17 2.12 -13.63
N GLN A 190 6.23 2.76 -14.12
CA GLN A 190 7.57 2.70 -13.56
C GLN A 190 7.94 4.04 -12.93
N ILE A 191 8.70 3.99 -11.84
CA ILE A 191 9.27 5.15 -11.18
C ILE A 191 10.79 5.05 -11.35
N PRO A 192 11.41 5.90 -12.18
CA PRO A 192 12.85 5.95 -12.27
C PRO A 192 13.44 6.65 -11.04
N ALA A 193 14.68 6.33 -10.70
CA ALA A 193 15.48 7.15 -9.82
C ALA A 193 15.82 8.48 -10.53
N GLY A 194 15.99 9.54 -9.75
CA GLY A 194 16.51 10.82 -10.22
C GLY A 194 17.91 10.69 -10.82
N THR A 195 18.39 11.76 -11.45
CA THR A 195 19.70 11.80 -12.14
C THR A 195 20.91 11.54 -11.24
N ASN A 196 20.73 11.69 -9.92
CA ASN A 196 21.72 11.40 -8.89
C ASN A 196 21.66 9.95 -8.38
N GLY A 197 20.75 9.11 -8.90
CA GLY A 197 20.53 7.73 -8.43
C GLY A 197 19.67 7.63 -7.17
N ILE A 198 19.08 8.73 -6.71
CA ILE A 198 18.15 8.78 -5.57
C ILE A 198 16.73 8.75 -6.09
N LEU A 199 15.86 7.96 -5.46
CA LEU A 199 14.42 7.97 -5.76
C LEU A 199 13.74 9.17 -5.09
N TYR A 200 13.94 9.38 -3.80
CA TYR A 200 13.45 10.58 -3.09
C TYR A 200 14.51 11.08 -2.11
N ASP A 201 14.81 12.38 -2.15
CA ASP A 201 15.69 13.05 -1.19
C ASP A 201 14.87 13.98 -0.29
N ASN A 202 14.58 13.53 0.92
CA ASN A 202 13.81 14.30 1.90
C ASN A 202 14.71 14.91 2.99
N THR A 203 16.01 15.11 2.71
CA THR A 203 16.94 15.77 3.65
C THR A 203 16.59 17.24 3.86
N ASN A 204 15.97 17.88 2.86
CA ASN A 204 15.47 19.25 2.93
C ASN A 204 13.94 19.29 2.75
N GLU A 205 13.23 19.83 3.73
CA GLU A 205 11.76 19.88 3.72
C GLU A 205 11.16 20.62 2.53
N SER A 206 11.85 21.64 1.99
CA SER A 206 11.31 22.47 0.90
C SER A 206 11.16 21.75 -0.43
N GLY A 207 11.82 20.59 -0.60
CA GLY A 207 11.74 19.73 -1.78
C GLY A 207 11.36 18.29 -1.44
N ALA A 208 10.89 18.04 -0.23
CA ALA A 208 10.59 16.69 0.21
C ALA A 208 9.27 16.18 -0.39
N HIS A 209 9.25 14.90 -0.73
CA HIS A 209 8.14 14.22 -1.38
C HIS A 209 7.51 13.20 -0.45
N TYR A 210 6.18 13.11 -0.47
CA TYR A 210 5.48 12.02 0.19
C TYR A 210 5.78 10.71 -0.53
N ILE A 211 6.19 9.67 0.19
CA ILE A 211 6.60 8.41 -0.44
C ILE A 211 5.38 7.70 -1.03
N PRO A 212 5.36 7.38 -2.34
CA PRO A 212 4.28 6.62 -2.96
C PRO A 212 4.10 5.28 -2.28
N MET A 213 2.85 4.84 -2.15
CA MET A 213 2.52 3.51 -1.67
C MET A 213 1.44 2.92 -2.56
N SER A 214 1.47 1.61 -2.73
CA SER A 214 0.48 0.97 -3.60
C SER A 214 0.27 -0.50 -3.27
N GLU A 215 -0.92 -0.98 -3.61
CA GLU A 215 -1.24 -2.41 -3.73
C GLU A 215 -2.43 -2.63 -4.67
N VAL A 216 -2.56 -3.86 -5.17
CA VAL A 216 -3.70 -4.30 -5.99
C VAL A 216 -4.32 -5.58 -5.43
N TYR A 217 -5.62 -5.54 -5.12
CA TYR A 217 -6.39 -6.70 -4.72
C TYR A 217 -7.23 -7.14 -5.90
N ARG A 218 -6.92 -8.32 -6.43
CA ARG A 218 -7.65 -8.91 -7.55
C ARG A 218 -8.76 -9.80 -7.02
N ASP A 219 -9.83 -9.87 -7.81
CA ASP A 219 -10.97 -10.77 -7.60
C ASP A 219 -11.57 -10.72 -6.19
N VAL A 220 -11.73 -9.49 -5.70
CA VAL A 220 -12.44 -9.22 -4.47
C VAL A 220 -13.92 -9.41 -4.73
N TYR A 221 -14.52 -10.47 -4.17
CA TYR A 221 -15.93 -10.75 -4.36
C TYR A 221 -16.77 -9.80 -3.51
N ILE A 222 -17.67 -9.06 -4.15
CA ILE A 222 -18.68 -8.26 -3.46
C ILE A 222 -19.98 -9.03 -3.47
N GLU A 223 -20.58 -9.26 -2.29
CA GLU A 223 -21.79 -10.07 -2.21
C GLU A 223 -22.98 -9.31 -2.80
N MET A 224 -23.88 -10.07 -3.42
CA MET A 224 -25.16 -9.53 -3.86
C MET A 224 -26.05 -9.26 -2.64
N PRO A 225 -26.54 -8.02 -2.42
CA PRO A 225 -27.35 -7.71 -1.25
C PRO A 225 -28.76 -8.28 -1.44
N GLU A 226 -29.10 -9.32 -0.68
CA GLU A 226 -30.44 -9.94 -0.68
C GLU A 226 -31.43 -9.20 0.22
N THR A 227 -30.94 -8.46 1.21
CA THR A 227 -31.73 -7.64 2.13
C THR A 227 -31.14 -6.23 2.25
N PRO A 228 -31.91 -5.22 2.73
CA PRO A 228 -31.40 -3.88 2.96
C PRO A 228 -30.18 -3.83 3.89
N GLU A 229 -30.11 -4.71 4.89
CA GLU A 229 -29.01 -4.78 5.86
C GLU A 229 -27.69 -5.26 5.23
N LEU A 230 -27.78 -6.02 4.13
CA LEU A 230 -26.61 -6.51 3.37
C LEU A 230 -26.09 -5.51 2.34
N ARG A 231 -26.73 -4.33 2.23
CA ARG A 231 -26.28 -3.24 1.34
C ARG A 231 -25.09 -2.48 1.89
N GLU A 232 -24.70 -2.71 3.13
CA GLU A 232 -23.46 -2.19 3.70
C GLU A 232 -22.49 -3.35 3.91
N GLN A 233 -21.35 -3.33 3.21
CA GLN A 233 -20.33 -4.37 3.30
C GLN A 233 -18.99 -3.73 3.62
N LYS A 234 -18.35 -4.25 4.67
CA LYS A 234 -16.97 -3.91 4.99
C LYS A 234 -16.05 -4.84 4.21
N VAL A 235 -15.08 -4.27 3.48
CA VAL A 235 -14.10 -5.05 2.73
C VAL A 235 -12.69 -4.66 3.21
N GLY A 236 -11.84 -5.69 3.32
CA GLY A 236 -10.51 -5.58 3.90
C GLY A 236 -10.40 -6.35 5.23
N PRO A 237 -9.38 -6.06 6.05
CA PRO A 237 -8.38 -5.00 5.88
C PRO A 237 -7.48 -5.19 4.64
N PHE A 238 -7.16 -4.08 3.99
CA PHE A 238 -6.21 -3.99 2.90
C PHE A 238 -4.91 -3.35 3.39
N PHE A 239 -3.76 -3.98 3.22
CA PHE A 239 -2.47 -3.30 3.35
C PHE A 239 -1.99 -2.72 2.03
N ILE A 240 -1.15 -1.70 2.11
CA ILE A 240 -0.35 -1.15 1.00
C ILE A 240 1.12 -1.13 1.40
N THR A 241 2.03 -1.03 0.41
CA THR A 241 3.48 -1.01 0.65
C THR A 241 4.10 0.25 0.06
N ARG A 242 5.09 0.84 0.73
CA ARG A 242 5.90 1.92 0.14
C ARG A 242 6.62 1.42 -1.10
N ALA A 243 6.60 2.20 -2.17
CA ALA A 243 7.46 2.05 -3.34
C ALA A 243 8.78 2.82 -3.08
N ALA A 244 9.60 2.23 -2.20
CA ALA A 244 10.90 2.78 -1.79
C ALA A 244 11.64 1.84 -0.83
N VAL A 245 12.96 2.00 -0.78
CA VAL A 245 13.88 1.43 0.22
C VAL A 245 14.61 2.58 0.93
N LYS A 246 14.73 2.51 2.26
CA LYS A 246 15.47 3.47 3.09
C LYS A 246 16.73 2.84 3.67
N PHE A 247 17.78 3.63 3.91
CA PHE A 247 19.01 3.17 4.55
C PHE A 247 19.34 3.94 5.83
N SER A 248 19.93 3.22 6.81
CA SER A 248 20.69 3.81 7.91
C SER A 248 21.97 3.01 8.14
N PHE A 249 22.93 3.65 8.79
CA PHE A 249 24.26 3.11 9.02
C PHE A 249 24.58 3.21 10.51
N ASN A 250 25.03 2.10 11.10
CA ASN A 250 25.63 2.07 12.42
C ASN A 250 27.10 1.72 12.24
N ILE A 251 28.00 2.66 12.57
CA ILE A 251 29.43 2.51 12.33
C ILE A 251 30.13 2.43 13.67
N LYS A 252 30.73 1.29 13.97
CA LYS A 252 31.54 1.07 15.15
C LYS A 252 33.01 1.32 14.85
N SER A 253 33.63 2.16 15.67
CA SER A 253 35.04 2.53 15.64
C SER A 253 35.62 2.45 17.06
N ASP A 254 36.79 1.83 17.21
CA ASP A 254 37.56 1.88 18.48
C ASP A 254 38.50 3.09 18.54
N TYR A 255 38.59 3.88 17.45
CA TYR A 255 39.37 5.11 17.37
C TYR A 255 38.52 6.32 17.74
N GLY A 256 38.69 6.80 18.98
CA GLY A 256 37.84 7.83 19.57
C GLY A 256 38.18 9.29 19.20
N GLU A 257 39.30 9.57 18.55
CA GLU A 257 39.64 10.94 18.13
C GLU A 257 40.30 10.97 16.74
N GLY A 258 39.91 11.93 15.92
CA GLY A 258 40.56 12.22 14.64
C GLY A 258 40.09 11.39 13.46
N LEU A 259 39.23 10.39 13.64
CA LEU A 259 38.67 9.57 12.56
C LEU A 259 37.34 10.13 12.06
N TYR A 260 37.23 10.30 10.74
CA TYR A 260 36.04 10.85 10.08
C TYR A 260 35.62 9.99 8.90
N LEU A 261 34.31 9.81 8.73
CA LEU A 261 33.71 9.25 7.53
C LEU A 261 33.42 10.37 6.52
N LYS A 262 34.06 10.33 5.36
CA LYS A 262 33.81 11.30 4.29
C LYS A 262 32.64 10.90 3.39
N SER A 263 32.60 9.62 3.02
CA SER A 263 31.54 9.09 2.18
C SER A 263 31.39 7.59 2.36
N LEU A 264 30.21 7.09 2.05
CA LEU A 264 29.92 5.67 2.00
C LEU A 264 29.32 5.34 0.63
N THR A 265 29.85 4.36 -0.06
CA THR A 265 29.31 3.86 -1.33
C THR A 265 28.56 2.57 -1.09
N PHE A 266 27.31 2.50 -1.49
CA PHE A 266 26.54 1.26 -1.56
C PHE A 266 26.47 0.81 -3.02
N ASN A 267 26.85 -0.43 -3.28
CA ASN A 267 26.93 -0.97 -4.63
C ASN A 267 25.62 -1.67 -5.03
N SER A 268 25.30 -1.62 -6.33
CA SER A 268 24.24 -2.41 -6.96
C SER A 268 22.80 -1.95 -6.71
N LEU A 269 22.52 -0.64 -6.72
CA LEU A 269 21.15 -0.11 -6.65
C LEU A 269 20.53 0.05 -8.04
N ALA A 270 19.28 -0.37 -8.18
CA ALA A 270 18.50 -0.23 -9.40
C ALA A 270 18.14 1.22 -9.71
N ASP A 271 18.08 1.57 -10.99
CA ASP A 271 17.73 2.90 -11.49
C ASP A 271 16.22 3.12 -11.64
N ARG A 272 15.38 2.11 -11.38
CA ARG A 272 13.91 2.18 -11.48
C ARG A 272 13.23 1.01 -10.80
N GLU A 273 11.96 1.20 -10.49
CA GLU A 273 11.05 0.16 -10.00
C GLU A 273 9.64 0.32 -10.58
N TYR A 274 8.78 -0.67 -10.40
CA TYR A 274 7.35 -0.52 -10.69
C TYR A 274 6.64 0.26 -9.57
N PHE A 275 5.68 1.12 -9.90
CA PHE A 275 4.85 1.74 -8.86
C PHE A 275 4.05 0.68 -8.11
N LEU A 276 3.37 -0.23 -8.82
CA LEU A 276 2.73 -1.40 -8.21
C LEU A 276 3.74 -2.52 -7.93
N PRO A 277 3.61 -3.25 -6.81
CA PRO A 277 4.41 -4.45 -6.56
C PRO A 277 4.20 -5.47 -7.70
N LYS A 278 5.29 -5.96 -8.30
CA LYS A 278 5.25 -6.88 -9.45
C LYS A 278 5.67 -8.29 -9.03
N SER A 279 4.83 -9.28 -9.33
CA SER A 279 5.07 -10.70 -9.00
C SER A 279 5.44 -10.94 -7.53
N THR A 280 4.91 -10.09 -6.63
CA THR A 280 5.34 -10.04 -5.24
C THR A 280 4.76 -11.20 -4.43
N VAL A 281 5.62 -11.87 -3.65
CA VAL A 281 5.21 -12.89 -2.68
C VAL A 281 5.46 -12.35 -1.28
N TYR A 282 4.40 -12.39 -0.47
CA TYR A 282 4.42 -11.96 0.92
C TYR A 282 4.50 -13.15 1.87
N SER A 283 5.26 -12.99 2.95
CA SER A 283 5.25 -13.89 4.09
C SER A 283 4.92 -13.09 5.36
N PRO A 284 3.75 -13.33 5.99
CA PRO A 284 2.65 -14.18 5.56
C PRO A 284 1.95 -13.66 4.30
N ALA A 285 1.25 -14.56 3.61
CA ALA A 285 0.60 -14.27 2.33
C ALA A 285 -0.51 -13.22 2.47
N LYS A 286 -0.66 -12.38 1.44
CA LYS A 286 -1.69 -11.34 1.33
C LYS A 286 -3.10 -11.95 1.48
N PRO A 287 -4.03 -11.29 2.21
CA PRO A 287 -5.40 -11.78 2.31
C PRO A 287 -6.05 -11.87 0.94
N THR A 288 -6.76 -12.97 0.71
CA THR A 288 -7.58 -13.17 -0.47
C THR A 288 -9.04 -12.98 -0.11
N PHE A 289 -9.83 -12.42 -1.02
CA PHE A 289 -11.27 -12.12 -0.81
C PHE A 289 -12.13 -12.85 -1.84
N HIS A 290 -11.65 -13.99 -2.31
CA HIS A 290 -12.35 -14.84 -3.28
C HIS A 290 -13.36 -15.75 -2.56
N LYS A 291 -14.43 -16.08 -3.27
CA LYS A 291 -15.32 -17.18 -2.89
C LYS A 291 -15.03 -18.40 -3.78
N ASP A 292 -14.22 -19.34 -3.30
CA ASP A 292 -14.17 -20.67 -3.90
C ASP A 292 -15.34 -21.50 -3.34
N GLY A 293 -16.30 -21.83 -4.21
CA GLY A 293 -17.34 -22.84 -3.99
C GLY A 293 -18.00 -22.87 -2.61
N ASN A 294 -19.07 -22.09 -2.40
CA ASN A 294 -20.13 -22.53 -1.48
C ASN A 294 -21.51 -21.95 -1.83
N SER A 295 -22.48 -22.84 -1.98
CA SER A 295 -23.91 -22.55 -1.95
C SER A 295 -24.24 -21.71 -0.72
N GLY A 296 -25.11 -20.71 -0.87
CA GLY A 296 -25.57 -19.87 0.23
C GLY A 296 -26.00 -20.70 1.43
N SER A 297 -25.24 -20.61 2.52
CA SER A 297 -25.73 -21.00 3.83
C SER A 297 -26.35 -19.76 4.45
N THR A 298 -27.64 -19.85 4.76
CA THR A 298 -28.52 -18.77 5.25
C THR A 298 -28.51 -18.63 6.77
N ASP A 299 -27.52 -19.18 7.46
CA ASP A 299 -27.39 -19.00 8.91
C ASP A 299 -26.65 -17.68 9.18
N GLY A 300 -27.37 -16.70 9.72
CA GLY A 300 -26.96 -15.30 9.92
C GLY A 300 -25.80 -15.07 10.89
N SER A 301 -24.93 -16.05 11.10
CA SER A 301 -23.64 -15.94 11.78
C SER A 301 -22.50 -15.74 10.77
N LYS A 302 -22.47 -14.60 10.08
CA LYS A 302 -21.32 -14.23 9.25
C LYS A 302 -20.17 -13.77 10.12
N LYS A 303 -19.05 -14.50 10.10
CA LYS A 303 -17.78 -14.00 10.64
C LYS A 303 -17.26 -12.92 9.68
N THR A 304 -16.61 -11.90 10.22
CA THR A 304 -16.04 -10.74 9.52
C THR A 304 -14.84 -11.07 8.61
N SER A 305 -14.73 -12.30 8.13
CA SER A 305 -13.61 -12.79 7.34
C SER A 305 -14.05 -13.98 6.48
N ASP A 306 -14.79 -13.73 5.40
CA ASP A 306 -14.80 -14.66 4.25
C ASP A 306 -13.56 -14.39 3.40
N THR A 307 -12.38 -14.48 4.04
CA THR A 307 -11.10 -14.56 3.36
C THR A 307 -11.06 -15.89 2.62
N GLY A 308 -10.73 -15.89 1.33
CA GLY A 308 -10.68 -17.12 0.52
C GLY A 308 -9.75 -18.18 1.12
N ASP A 309 -8.71 -17.74 1.85
CA ASP A 309 -7.88 -18.58 2.71
C ASP A 309 -8.07 -18.21 4.19
N THR A 310 -8.77 -19.06 4.94
CA THR A 310 -9.03 -18.90 6.38
C THR A 310 -7.79 -19.09 7.27
N SER A 311 -6.66 -19.53 6.71
CA SER A 311 -5.39 -19.66 7.44
C SER A 311 -4.59 -18.35 7.49
N ILE A 312 -4.99 -17.35 6.71
CA ILE A 312 -4.38 -16.02 6.70
C ILE A 312 -5.13 -15.14 7.68
N ASP A 313 -4.44 -14.68 8.72
CA ASP A 313 -4.97 -13.62 9.59
C ASP A 313 -4.90 -12.28 8.83
N PRO A 314 -6.06 -11.68 8.45
CA PRO A 314 -6.07 -10.44 7.71
C PRO A 314 -5.67 -9.24 8.58
N ASP A 315 -5.84 -9.34 9.90
CA ASP A 315 -5.47 -8.31 10.87
C ASP A 315 -3.98 -8.39 11.27
N LEU A 316 -3.26 -9.42 10.82
CA LEU A 316 -1.83 -9.53 11.07
C LEU A 316 -1.08 -8.37 10.42
N SER A 317 -0.46 -7.55 11.26
CA SER A 317 0.37 -6.44 10.84
C SER A 317 1.69 -6.93 10.25
N GLY A 318 1.97 -6.40 9.06
CA GLY A 318 3.28 -6.44 8.44
C GLY A 318 3.70 -7.78 7.83
N ARG A 319 4.33 -7.68 6.66
CA ARG A 319 4.59 -8.81 5.75
C ARG A 319 5.95 -8.63 5.10
N PHE A 320 6.75 -9.69 5.09
CA PHE A 320 8.03 -9.72 4.39
C PHE A 320 7.80 -9.98 2.91
N ILE A 321 8.47 -9.22 2.05
CA ILE A 321 8.55 -9.51 0.63
C ILE A 321 9.67 -10.52 0.41
N THR A 322 9.35 -11.70 -0.09
CA THR A 322 10.32 -12.81 -0.29
C THR A 322 10.65 -13.03 -1.76
N LYS A 323 9.80 -12.54 -2.66
CA LYS A 323 10.00 -12.55 -4.12
C LYS A 323 9.27 -11.35 -4.72
N TYR A 324 9.83 -10.80 -5.79
CA TYR A 324 9.27 -9.72 -6.59
C TYR A 324 10.06 -9.62 -7.90
N ASP A 325 9.53 -8.85 -8.83
CA ASP A 325 10.18 -8.47 -10.08
C ASP A 325 10.35 -6.95 -10.13
N ILE A 326 11.43 -6.52 -10.80
CA ILE A 326 11.72 -5.14 -11.16
C ILE A 326 11.66 -5.01 -12.68
N PRO A 327 11.61 -3.80 -13.27
CA PRO A 327 11.67 -3.65 -14.72
C PRO A 327 12.87 -4.40 -15.32
N GLU A 328 12.62 -5.16 -16.40
CA GLU A 328 13.64 -6.06 -16.98
C GLU A 328 14.87 -5.29 -17.50
N ASP A 329 14.69 -4.04 -17.89
CA ASP A 329 15.74 -3.13 -18.37
C ASP A 329 16.37 -2.26 -17.28
N ALA A 330 16.01 -2.49 -16.00
CA ALA A 330 16.55 -1.74 -14.87
C ALA A 330 18.07 -1.92 -14.77
N LYS A 331 18.78 -0.79 -14.73
CA LYS A 331 20.24 -0.76 -14.61
C LYS A 331 20.63 -0.67 -13.14
N HIS A 332 21.77 -1.25 -12.79
CA HIS A 332 22.28 -1.21 -11.43
C HIS A 332 23.58 -0.41 -11.38
N SER A 333 23.69 0.51 -10.43
CA SER A 333 24.84 1.39 -10.25
C SER A 333 25.19 1.56 -8.78
N PRO A 334 26.45 1.90 -8.45
CA PRO A 334 26.80 2.33 -7.10
C PRO A 334 26.22 3.71 -6.79
N PHE A 335 25.88 3.94 -5.52
CA PHE A 335 25.53 5.26 -5.00
C PHE A 335 26.43 5.64 -3.84
N THR A 336 26.98 6.86 -3.88
CA THR A 336 27.85 7.38 -2.83
C THR A 336 27.10 8.40 -1.98
N PHE A 337 26.79 8.01 -0.74
CA PHE A 337 26.32 8.88 0.32
C PHE A 337 27.42 9.88 0.68
N LYS A 338 27.08 11.16 0.55
CA LYS A 338 27.86 12.28 1.07
C LYS A 338 27.16 12.85 2.28
N PHE A 339 27.95 13.35 3.23
CA PHE A 339 27.44 13.86 4.49
C PHE A 339 27.64 15.36 4.60
N ASP A 340 26.75 16.01 5.35
CA ASP A 340 26.81 17.45 5.60
C ASP A 340 28.16 17.83 6.25
N GLY A 341 28.74 18.95 5.80
CA GLY A 341 30.03 19.41 6.31
C GLY A 341 31.23 18.57 5.85
N ASP A 342 31.11 17.88 4.70
CA ASP A 342 32.13 17.04 4.04
C ASP A 342 32.53 15.75 4.78
N SER A 343 32.20 15.59 6.07
CA SER A 343 32.51 14.38 6.83
C SER A 343 31.74 14.26 8.15
N VAL A 344 31.57 13.02 8.63
CA VAL A 344 31.00 12.70 9.94
C VAL A 344 32.10 12.26 10.90
N ASP A 345 32.17 12.88 12.07
CA ASP A 345 33.08 12.49 13.15
C ASP A 345 32.68 11.12 13.74
N LEU A 346 33.62 10.19 13.78
CA LEU A 346 33.48 8.83 14.32
C LEU A 346 34.08 8.67 15.73
N LYS A 347 34.18 9.77 16.50
CA LYS A 347 34.66 9.76 17.90
C LYS A 347 33.86 8.84 18.84
N ASP A 348 32.58 8.66 18.55
CA ASP A 348 31.71 7.84 19.36
C ASP A 348 32.00 6.37 19.05
N LYS A 349 32.07 5.50 20.08
CA LYS A 349 32.30 4.05 19.88
C LYS A 349 31.37 3.44 18.83
N THR A 350 30.15 3.96 18.73
CA THR A 350 29.22 3.63 17.67
C THR A 350 28.51 4.90 17.23
N LYS A 351 28.61 5.20 15.94
CA LYS A 351 27.95 6.34 15.30
C LYS A 351 26.77 5.84 14.48
N GLN A 352 25.57 6.32 14.82
CA GLN A 352 24.38 6.11 14.01
C GLN A 352 24.20 7.26 13.02
N ILE A 353 23.94 6.93 11.77
CA ILE A 353 23.67 7.86 10.68
C ILE A 353 22.39 7.39 9.99
N SER A 354 21.38 8.27 9.93
CA SER A 354 20.12 7.98 9.26
C SER A 354 19.74 9.19 8.42
N LEU A 355 19.71 9.01 7.11
CA LEU A 355 19.31 10.06 6.17
C LEU A 355 17.94 9.69 5.60
N PRO A 356 16.99 10.63 5.48
CA PRO A 356 15.70 10.41 4.83
C PRO A 356 15.84 10.38 3.30
N ILE A 357 16.71 9.51 2.79
CA ILE A 357 16.98 9.30 1.37
C ILE A 357 16.47 7.91 1.00
N TYR A 358 15.74 7.83 -0.10
CA TYR A 358 15.05 6.64 -0.56
C TYR A 358 15.54 6.21 -1.93
N PHE A 359 15.55 4.91 -2.17
CA PHE A 359 16.03 4.29 -3.40
C PHE A 359 15.00 3.28 -3.93
N CYS A 360 15.13 2.92 -5.20
CA CYS A 360 14.34 1.86 -5.80
C CYS A 360 14.64 0.51 -5.13
N GLU A 361 13.63 -0.35 -5.04
CA GLU A 361 13.85 -1.77 -4.79
C GLU A 361 14.80 -2.34 -5.85
N SER A 362 15.70 -3.21 -5.42
CA SER A 362 16.78 -3.70 -6.28
C SER A 362 16.86 -5.21 -6.18
N LYS A 363 17.17 -5.89 -7.28
CA LYS A 363 17.32 -7.33 -7.32
C LYS A 363 18.52 -7.66 -8.18
N PHE A 364 19.59 -8.07 -7.53
CA PHE A 364 20.83 -8.37 -8.21
C PHE A 364 21.01 -9.87 -8.45
N GLY A 365 21.76 -10.22 -9.48
CA GLY A 365 21.72 -11.55 -10.11
C GLY A 365 20.82 -11.60 -11.36
N LEU A 366 20.24 -10.46 -11.77
CA LEU A 366 19.73 -10.25 -13.12
C LEU A 366 20.89 -9.77 -14.02
N PRO A 367 20.94 -10.17 -15.30
CA PRO A 367 22.14 -10.05 -16.12
C PRO A 367 22.57 -8.58 -16.33
N PHE A 368 23.71 -8.19 -15.75
CA PHE A 368 24.43 -7.00 -16.21
C PHE A 368 25.05 -7.36 -17.56
N ASN A 369 24.51 -6.83 -18.67
CA ASN A 369 25.00 -7.12 -20.02
C ASN A 369 25.15 -8.62 -20.35
N GLY A 370 24.31 -9.48 -19.74
CA GLY A 370 24.38 -10.94 -19.93
C GLY A 370 25.32 -11.70 -18.98
N GLN A 371 25.89 -11.08 -17.94
CA GLN A 371 26.74 -11.80 -16.98
C GLN A 371 26.17 -11.70 -15.54
N PRO A 372 25.79 -12.81 -14.90
CA PRO A 372 25.51 -12.85 -13.47
C PRO A 372 26.82 -12.74 -12.67
N GLU A 373 26.79 -12.09 -11.49
CA GLU A 373 27.91 -12.21 -10.56
C GLU A 373 28.01 -13.63 -10.00
N ALA A 374 29.24 -14.12 -9.89
CA ALA A 374 29.56 -15.54 -9.66
C ALA A 374 29.16 -16.08 -8.28
N ASP A 375 28.89 -15.23 -7.28
CA ASP A 375 28.88 -15.65 -5.87
C ASP A 375 27.56 -15.42 -5.12
N GLY A 376 26.50 -14.92 -5.79
CA GLY A 376 25.17 -14.75 -5.17
C GLY A 376 25.11 -13.74 -4.02
N LYS A 377 26.12 -12.88 -3.88
CA LYS A 377 26.28 -11.88 -2.81
C LYS A 377 26.34 -10.46 -3.40
N PRO A 378 25.17 -9.90 -3.73
CA PRO A 378 25.06 -8.77 -4.63
C PRO A 378 25.49 -7.40 -4.11
N TYR A 379 25.34 -7.19 -2.80
CA TYR A 379 25.43 -5.87 -2.20
C TYR A 379 26.68 -5.77 -1.34
N SER A 380 27.25 -4.58 -1.32
CA SER A 380 28.44 -4.28 -0.55
C SER A 380 28.52 -2.80 -0.27
N VAL A 381 29.35 -2.46 0.71
CA VAL A 381 29.68 -1.07 1.04
C VAL A 381 31.17 -0.83 1.02
N GLU A 382 31.54 0.39 0.64
CA GLU A 382 32.91 0.90 0.68
C GLU A 382 32.90 2.26 1.36
N LEU A 383 33.88 2.53 2.22
CA LEU A 383 33.95 3.75 3.01
C LEU A 383 35.19 4.55 2.61
N VAL A 384 35.04 5.87 2.51
CA VAL A 384 36.19 6.79 2.44
C VAL A 384 36.36 7.40 3.83
N LEU A 385 37.47 7.09 4.47
CA LEU A 385 37.82 7.51 5.83
C LEU A 385 38.96 8.52 5.77
N HIS A 386 38.86 9.56 6.59
CA HIS A 386 39.94 10.51 6.79
C HIS A 386 40.39 10.46 8.25
N THR A 387 41.70 10.41 8.48
CA THR A 387 42.26 10.52 9.84
C THR A 387 43.06 11.82 9.95
N LYS A 388 42.76 12.63 10.96
CA LYS A 388 43.46 13.88 11.26
C LYS A 388 44.46 13.67 12.39
N PHE A 389 45.72 13.97 12.12
CA PHE A 389 46.81 13.96 13.09
C PHE A 389 47.50 15.34 13.08
N GLY A 390 47.12 16.23 13.99
CA GLY A 390 47.53 17.63 13.93
C GLY A 390 47.06 18.28 12.62
N ASP A 391 48.00 18.88 11.88
CA ASP A 391 47.73 19.52 10.58
C ASP A 391 47.67 18.54 9.39
N GLN A 392 47.99 17.25 9.61
CA GLN A 392 47.98 16.24 8.55
C GLN A 392 46.62 15.53 8.45
N THR A 393 46.13 15.36 7.23
CA THR A 393 44.96 14.53 6.93
C THR A 393 45.36 13.37 6.03
N ILE A 394 45.17 12.14 6.51
CA ILE A 394 45.36 10.91 5.73
C ILE A 394 44.00 10.46 5.23
N VAL A 395 43.91 10.12 3.94
CA VAL A 395 42.70 9.61 3.29
C VAL A 395 42.91 8.14 2.95
N ALA A 396 41.96 7.28 3.34
CA ALA A 396 41.97 5.87 3.01
C ALA A 396 40.58 5.43 2.54
N THR A 397 40.55 4.53 1.57
CA THR A 397 39.33 3.81 1.18
C THR A 397 39.37 2.44 1.82
N SER A 398 38.26 2.00 2.41
CA SER A 398 38.15 0.64 2.96
C SER A 398 38.21 -0.40 1.85
N GLU A 399 38.46 -1.65 2.22
CA GLU A 399 38.11 -2.76 1.35
C GLU A 399 36.59 -2.82 1.14
N LYS A 400 36.17 -3.48 0.06
CA LYS A 400 34.76 -3.77 -0.22
C LYS A 400 34.21 -4.72 0.84
N LEU A 401 33.28 -4.24 1.67
CA LEU A 401 32.61 -5.05 2.69
C LEU A 401 31.35 -5.68 2.10
N THR A 402 31.34 -7.00 1.94
CA THR A 402 30.17 -7.73 1.41
C THR A 402 29.03 -7.78 2.43
N LEU A 403 27.79 -7.63 1.95
CA LEU A 403 26.58 -7.75 2.76
C LEU A 403 25.98 -9.15 2.57
N ASP A 404 26.68 -10.15 3.10
CA ASP A 404 26.41 -11.57 2.87
C ASP A 404 24.98 -12.02 3.21
N ASN A 405 24.30 -11.32 4.11
CA ASN A 405 22.95 -11.64 4.56
C ASN A 405 21.86 -10.79 3.89
N LEU A 406 22.19 -10.12 2.77
CA LEU A 406 21.26 -9.34 1.96
C LEU A 406 21.18 -9.91 0.52
N PRO A 407 20.35 -10.92 0.26
CA PRO A 407 20.23 -11.51 -1.09
C PRO A 407 19.32 -10.71 -2.02
N ILE A 408 18.37 -9.95 -1.47
CA ILE A 408 17.39 -9.13 -2.18
C ILE A 408 17.20 -7.80 -1.45
N LEU A 409 16.77 -6.77 -2.16
CA LEU A 409 16.47 -5.46 -1.59
C LEU A 409 15.02 -5.04 -1.94
N PRO A 410 14.00 -5.61 -1.28
CA PRO A 410 12.62 -5.35 -1.59
C PRO A 410 12.18 -3.95 -1.14
N ARG A 411 11.16 -3.39 -1.80
CA ARG A 411 10.47 -2.18 -1.36
C ARG A 411 9.91 -2.29 0.06
N ASN A 412 9.42 -1.18 0.62
CA ASN A 412 8.84 -1.11 1.96
C ASN A 412 9.78 -1.62 3.05
N THR A 413 11.08 -1.37 2.88
CA THR A 413 12.13 -1.89 3.75
C THR A 413 13.06 -0.76 4.20
N HIS A 414 13.35 -0.72 5.51
CA HIS A 414 14.47 0.01 6.06
C HIS A 414 15.65 -0.94 6.25
N VAL A 415 16.74 -0.65 5.55
CA VAL A 415 17.99 -1.39 5.54
C VAL A 415 18.94 -0.75 6.53
N LYS A 416 19.18 -1.41 7.67
CA LYS A 416 20.13 -0.93 8.68
C LYS A 416 21.45 -1.65 8.48
N ILE A 417 22.47 -0.92 8.06
CA ILE A 417 23.79 -1.47 7.76
C ILE A 417 24.69 -1.24 8.97
N ASN A 418 25.10 -2.33 9.61
CA ASN A 418 25.98 -2.32 10.76
C ASN A 418 27.41 -2.62 10.30
N ILE A 419 28.30 -1.63 10.43
CA ILE A 419 29.69 -1.67 9.99
C ILE A 419 30.59 -1.66 11.22
N ASP A 420 31.42 -2.68 11.37
CA ASP A 420 32.46 -2.74 12.40
C ASP A 420 33.84 -2.57 11.75
N LEU A 421 34.41 -1.38 11.92
CA LEU A 421 35.72 -1.02 11.37
C LEU A 421 36.88 -1.73 12.07
N VAL A 422 36.66 -2.29 13.27
CA VAL A 422 37.69 -2.98 14.06
C VAL A 422 37.98 -4.36 13.48
N VAL A 423 36.93 -5.04 13.01
CA VAL A 423 37.03 -6.39 12.42
C VAL A 423 36.81 -6.40 10.91
N ASN A 424 36.70 -5.22 10.29
CA ASN A 424 36.50 -5.04 8.85
C ASN A 424 35.32 -5.85 8.29
N LYS A 425 34.13 -5.70 8.92
CA LYS A 425 32.93 -6.47 8.55
C LYS A 425 31.69 -5.58 8.50
N ALA A 426 30.79 -5.87 7.57
CA ALA A 426 29.45 -5.31 7.54
C ALA A 426 28.37 -6.40 7.65
N THR A 427 27.22 -6.04 8.22
CA THR A 427 26.02 -6.89 8.30
C THR A 427 24.78 -6.03 8.09
N VAL A 428 23.69 -6.65 7.66
CA VAL A 428 22.42 -5.96 7.42
C VAL A 428 21.35 -6.42 8.38
N GLU A 429 20.53 -5.51 8.85
CA GLU A 429 19.23 -5.81 9.45
C GLU A 429 18.14 -5.22 8.53
N LEU A 430 17.23 -6.08 8.09
CA LEU A 430 16.06 -5.67 7.31
C LEU A 430 14.88 -5.49 8.24
N VAL A 431 14.32 -4.28 8.21
CA VAL A 431 13.15 -3.91 9.00
C VAL A 431 12.08 -3.44 8.01
N PRO A 432 11.09 -4.29 7.67
CA PRO A 432 9.96 -3.82 6.89
C PRO A 432 9.17 -2.79 7.69
N TYR A 433 8.39 -1.97 7.00
CA TYR A 433 7.45 -1.07 7.66
C TYR A 433 6.08 -1.73 7.85
N THR A 434 5.42 -1.40 8.97
CA THR A 434 4.01 -1.77 9.23
C THR A 434 3.08 -0.72 8.62
N GLY A 435 1.81 -1.08 8.43
CA GLY A 435 0.75 -0.08 8.26
C GLY A 435 -0.12 0.10 9.52
N ILE A 436 -1.01 1.10 9.54
CA ILE A 436 -2.13 1.27 10.51
C ILE A 436 -3.47 1.00 9.86
N LYS A 437 -4.29 0.22 10.53
CA LYS A 437 -5.72 0.13 10.26
C LYS A 437 -6.41 1.50 10.21
N LEU A 438 -6.71 2.01 9.01
CA LEU A 438 -7.67 3.08 8.82
C LEU A 438 -9.04 2.49 9.18
N GLU A 439 -9.57 2.92 10.31
CA GLU A 439 -10.96 2.73 10.66
C GLU A 439 -11.65 4.07 10.34
N PRO A 440 -12.30 4.21 9.18
CA PRO A 440 -13.07 5.42 8.91
C PRO A 440 -14.20 5.47 9.96
N ASP A 441 -14.11 6.41 10.91
CA ASP A 441 -15.14 6.64 11.93
C ASP A 441 -16.44 7.07 11.25
N PHE A 442 -17.39 6.14 11.07
CA PHE A 442 -18.76 6.48 10.68
C PHE A 442 -19.79 5.63 11.43
N GLY A 443 -20.65 6.34 12.16
CA GLY A 443 -21.76 5.81 12.95
C GLY A 443 -21.79 6.40 14.35
N ILE A 444 -22.95 6.81 14.84
CA ILE A 444 -23.14 7.24 16.24
C ILE A 444 -22.82 6.03 17.13
N ASP A 445 -21.98 6.20 18.16
CA ASP A 445 -21.75 5.17 19.18
C ASP A 445 -23.10 4.59 19.65
N ARG A 446 -23.38 3.34 19.26
CA ARG A 446 -24.47 2.60 19.89
C ARG A 446 -23.97 2.14 21.25
N LYS A 447 -24.36 2.90 22.27
CA LYS A 447 -24.31 2.48 23.68
C LYS A 447 -24.99 1.14 23.91
#